data_AF-A0A661HFB3-F1
#
_entry.id   AF-A0A661HFB3-F1
#
_cell.length_a   1.000
_cell.length_b   1.000
_cell.length_c   1.000
_cell.angle_alpha   90.00
_cell.angle_beta   90.00
_cell.angle_gamma   90.00
#
_symmetry.space_group_name_H-M   'P 1'
#
loop_
_entity.id
_entity.type
_entity.pdbx_description
1 polymer ?
#
loop_
_entity_poly.entity_id
_entity_poly.type
_entity_poly.pdbx_seq_one_letter_code
_entity_poly.pdbx_strand_id
1 'polypeptide(L)' 'MGREETAKLLHRLADSLARHNEVEFTRNGKSFHIHVPNQVTVEVELEVESDESSIEIEISW' A
#
# COMPACT_ATOMS: atom_id res chain seq x y z
N MET A 1 9.83 -10.97 -3.11
CA MET A 1 10.04 -10.03 -1.98
C MET A 1 9.87 -10.85 -0.70
N GLY A 2 10.78 -10.76 0.27
CA GLY A 2 10.60 -11.45 1.55
C GLY A 2 9.65 -10.68 2.48
N ARG A 3 9.22 -11.31 3.58
CA ARG A 3 8.28 -10.71 4.54
C ARG A 3 8.83 -9.41 5.13
N GLU A 4 10.13 -9.37 5.39
CA GLU A 4 10.82 -8.22 5.97
C GLU A 4 10.94 -7.06 4.97
N GLU A 5 11.14 -7.31 3.68
CA GLU A 5 11.07 -6.27 2.66
C GLU A 5 9.64 -5.76 2.46
N THR A 6 8.64 -6.64 2.50
CA THR A 6 7.23 -6.26 2.45
C THR A 6 6.86 -5.36 3.62
N ALA A 7 7.29 -5.71 4.84
CA ALA A 7 7.06 -4.87 6.03
C ALA A 7 7.67 -3.47 5.88
N LYS A 8 8.88 -3.37 5.31
CA LYS A 8 9.51 -2.07 5.02
C LYS A 8 8.73 -1.27 3.97
N LEU A 9 8.19 -1.94 2.95
CA LEU A 9 7.36 -1.29 1.93
C LEU A 9 6.07 -0.71 2.55
N LEU A 10 5.36 -1.51 3.33
CA LEU A 10 4.13 -1.08 4.02
C LEU A 10 4.41 0.07 5.00
N HIS A 11 5.52 0.02 5.73
CA HIS A 11 5.91 1.09 6.64
C HIS A 11 6.17 2.41 5.90
N ARG A 12 6.89 2.37 4.77
CA ARG A 12 7.11 3.58 3.95
C ARG A 12 5.81 4.15 3.39
N LEU A 13 4.88 3.28 2.96
CA LEU A 13 3.57 3.72 2.49
C LEU A 13 2.80 4.42 3.61
N ALA A 14 2.77 3.82 4.81
CA ALA A 14 2.12 4.41 5.97
C ALA A 14 2.72 5.78 6.34
N ASP A 15 4.06 5.90 6.36
CA ASP A 15 4.73 7.18 6.63
C ASP A 15 4.41 8.25 5.58
N SER A 16 4.37 7.86 4.30
CA SER A 16 4.04 8.77 3.18
C SER A 16 2.63 9.33 3.32
N LEU A 17 1.65 8.47 3.59
CA LEU A 17 0.26 8.86 3.81
C LEU A 17 0.13 9.79 5.03
N ALA A 18 0.79 9.45 6.15
CA ALA A 18 0.63 10.18 7.41
C ALA A 18 1.33 11.55 7.43
N ARG A 19 2.43 11.73 6.72
CA ARG A 19 3.27 12.94 6.79
C ARG A 19 3.12 13.84 5.58
N HIS A 20 2.85 13.26 4.42
CA HIS A 20 2.94 13.95 3.13
C HIS A 20 1.61 13.94 2.37
N ASN A 21 0.61 13.16 2.82
CA ASN A 21 -0.69 13.03 2.15
C ASN A 21 -0.52 12.64 0.68
N GLU A 22 0.39 11.69 0.42
CA GLU A 22 0.75 11.29 -0.93
C GLU A 22 1.22 9.84 -1.00
N VAL A 23 1.19 9.31 -2.22
CA VAL A 23 1.69 8.00 -2.58
C VAL A 23 2.72 8.15 -3.70
N GLU A 24 3.91 7.57 -3.49
CA GLU A 24 4.99 7.54 -4.47
C GLU A 24 5.25 6.11 -4.97
N PHE A 25 5.20 5.92 -6.29
CA PHE A 25 5.56 4.64 -6.91
C PHE A 25 6.38 4.85 -8.18
N THR A 26 7.36 3.97 -8.42
CA THR A 26 8.05 3.90 -9.70
C THR A 26 7.61 2.66 -10.46
N ARG A 27 7.04 2.84 -11.65
CA ARG A 27 6.61 1.74 -12.53
C ARG A 27 7.10 2.02 -13.95
N ASN A 28 7.75 1.03 -14.57
CA ASN A 28 8.29 1.14 -15.93
C ASN A 28 9.22 2.36 -16.13
N GLY A 29 10.05 2.67 -15.13
CA GLY A 29 10.96 3.83 -15.15
C GLY A 29 10.28 5.20 -15.02
N LYS A 30 8.97 5.23 -14.78
CA LYS A 30 8.21 6.46 -14.52
C LYS A 30 7.87 6.56 -13.04
N SER A 31 8.13 7.72 -12.45
CA SER A 31 7.73 8.03 -11.08
C SER A 31 6.33 8.65 -11.09
N PHE A 32 5.46 8.11 -10.25
CA PHE A 32 4.12 8.59 -9.98
C PHE A 32 4.10 9.20 -8.60
N HIS A 33 3.50 10.39 -8.51
CA HIS A 33 3.28 11.11 -7.27
C HIS A 33 1.82 11.49 -7.22
N ILE A 34 1.09 10.89 -6.30
CA ILE A 34 -0.37 10.98 -6.26
C ILE A 34 -0.77 11.56 -4.91
N HIS A 35 -1.46 12.70 -4.93
CA HIS A 35 -2.02 13.30 -3.72
C HIS A 35 -3.18 12.46 -3.20
N VAL A 36 -3.21 12.27 -1.89
CA VAL A 36 -4.26 11.57 -1.15
C VAL A 36 -5.02 12.58 -0.29
N PRO A 37 -6.36 12.66 -0.41
CA PRO A 37 -7.16 13.57 0.40
C PRO A 37 -7.17 13.13 1.88
N ASN A 38 -7.60 14.05 2.75
CA ASN A 38 -7.70 13.82 4.20
C ASN A 38 -8.66 12.69 4.60
N GLN A 39 -9.55 12.26 3.70
CA GLN A 39 -10.49 11.17 3.91
C GLN A 39 -10.36 10.17 2.78
N VAL A 40 -10.24 8.90 3.14
CA VAL A 40 -10.13 7.77 2.22
C VAL A 40 -11.07 6.66 2.68
N THR A 41 -11.45 5.80 1.77
CA THR A 41 -12.07 4.52 2.09
C THR A 41 -10.97 3.47 2.17
N VAL A 42 -11.05 2.58 3.17
CA VAL A 42 -10.11 1.48 3.33
C VAL A 42 -10.88 0.17 3.40
N GLU A 43 -10.45 -0.79 2.59
CA GLU A 43 -10.94 -2.16 2.60
C GLU A 43 -9.77 -3.11 2.86
N VAL A 44 -10.01 -4.13 3.68
CA VAL A 44 -9.00 -5.14 4.04
C VAL A 44 -9.64 -6.51 3.92
N GLU A 45 -9.05 -7.32 3.06
CA GLU A 45 -9.51 -8.68 2.78
C GLU A 45 -8.41 -9.69 3.15
N LEU A 46 -8.82 -10.79 3.77
CA LEU A 46 -7.94 -11.92 4.11
C LEU A 46 -8.58 -13.17 3.53
N GLU A 47 -7.89 -13.80 2.59
CA GLU A 47 -8.29 -15.09 2.05
C GLU A 47 -7.34 -16.16 2.59
N VAL A 48 -7.91 -17.27 3.05
CA VAL A 48 -7.16 -18.41 3.56
C VAL A 48 -7.69 -19.65 2.87
N GLU A 49 -6.91 -20.18 1.93
CA GLU A 49 -7.17 -21.43 1.23
C GLU A 49 -6.20 -22.54 1.69
N SER A 50 -6.32 -23.74 1.12
CA SER A 50 -5.55 -24.91 1.55
C SER A 50 -4.04 -24.80 1.33
N ASP A 51 -3.64 -24.02 0.34
CA ASP A 51 -2.29 -23.95 -0.22
C ASP A 51 -1.82 -22.50 -0.43
N GLU A 52 -2.73 -21.54 -0.29
CA GLU A 52 -2.43 -20.12 -0.41
C GLU A 52 -3.14 -19.31 0.69
N SER A 53 -2.52 -18.23 1.11
CA SER A 53 -3.19 -17.21 1.93
C SER A 53 -2.77 -15.85 1.43
N SER A 54 -3.74 -14.97 1.24
CA SER A 54 -3.55 -13.63 0.71
C SER A 54 -4.11 -12.61 1.68
N ILE A 55 -3.47 -11.44 1.74
CA ILE A 55 -4.03 -10.25 2.39
C ILE A 55 -3.99 -9.13 1.38
N GLU A 56 -5.14 -8.51 1.15
CA GLU A 56 -5.28 -7.33 0.31
C GLU A 56 -5.66 -6.11 1.16
N ILE A 57 -5.06 -4.97 0.84
CA ILE A 57 -5.34 -3.68 1.48
C ILE A 57 -5.60 -2.70 0.35
N GLU A 58 -6.86 -2.28 0.21
CA GLU A 58 -7.26 -1.27 -0.75
C GLU A 58 -7.49 0.07 -0.04
N ILE A 59 -6.94 1.15 -0.62
CA ILE A 59 -7.17 2.53 -0.18
C ILE A 59 -7.65 3.31 -1.40
N SER A 60 -8.87 3.84 -1.35
CA SER A 60 -9.50 4.53 -2.48
C SER A 60 -10.00 5.93 -2.11
N TRP A 61 -9.94 6.83 -3.09
CA TRP A 61 -10.35 8.23 -3.00
C TRP A 61 -10.67 8.85 -4.36
#